data_AF-A0A258LAK9-F1
#
_entry.id   AF-A0A258LAK9-F1
#
_cell.length_a   1.000
_cell.length_b   1.000
_cell.length_c   1.000
_cell.angle_alpha   90.00
_cell.angle_beta   90.00
_cell.angle_gamma   90.00
#
_symmetry.space_group_name_H-M   'P 1'
#
loop_
_entity.id
_entity.type
_entity.pdbx_description
1 polymer ?
#
loop_
_entity_poly.entity_id
_entity_poly.type
_entity_poly.pdbx_seq_one_letter_code
_entity_poly.pdbx_strand_id
1 'polypeptide(L)'
;MSGSVKNQDLIVGPVFPDGIKTFSEFSDLGKALQVSPLAASMPSEFNDPDLVSINNSIDQHGRKIAEFISSQYKPELVQLILINTQRTVDARFSNYIKRSLIELSGSKFRIIERPNAIGIEGYLSTTKSNLVLITSSDRAFLLPAIDKLYKLRNQKYRIELFGHPNWMKARYLSPEKMQALNTRISASYFVNYKAQNVKNFVARYRDEFGLEPSEYSFKGFDTAYYFGLLIEKYDKQYADYLVKEIYTGLHNEFRFVKDPKYGYRNTGLMLLRYQNFELQPVK
;
A
#
# COMPACT_ATOMS: atom_id res chain seq x y z
N MET A 1 10.77 -31.53 -7.84
CA MET A 1 9.38 -31.20 -7.48
C MET A 1 8.55 -32.47 -7.40
N SER A 2 7.69 -32.60 -6.40
CA SER A 2 6.72 -33.69 -6.31
C SER A 2 5.72 -33.61 -7.48
N GLY A 3 5.17 -34.75 -7.90
CA GLY A 3 4.15 -34.79 -8.96
C GLY A 3 2.90 -33.96 -8.66
N SER A 4 2.63 -33.67 -7.38
CA SER A 4 1.52 -32.83 -6.94
C SER A 4 1.60 -31.37 -7.39
N VAL A 5 2.78 -30.84 -7.71
CA VAL A 5 2.95 -29.43 -8.13
C VAL A 5 2.82 -29.24 -9.64
N LYS A 6 3.25 -30.24 -10.44
CA LYS A 6 3.30 -30.14 -11.91
C LYS A 6 1.95 -30.13 -12.61
N ASN A 7 0.88 -30.56 -11.94
CA ASN A 7 -0.46 -30.71 -12.52
C ASN A 7 -1.48 -29.73 -11.89
N GLN A 8 -1.01 -28.65 -11.27
CA GLN A 8 -1.90 -27.64 -10.69
C GLN A 8 -2.22 -26.56 -11.72
N ASP A 9 -3.44 -26.05 -11.69
CA ASP A 9 -3.83 -24.88 -12.50
C ASP A 9 -3.33 -23.58 -11.86
N LEU A 10 -3.09 -23.55 -10.55
CA LEU A 10 -2.60 -22.39 -9.80
C LEU A 10 -1.79 -22.82 -8.59
N ILE A 11 -0.76 -22.06 -8.25
CA ILE A 11 0.01 -22.26 -7.02
C ILE A 11 -0.10 -21.01 -6.16
N VAL A 12 -0.57 -21.16 -4.93
CA VAL A 12 -0.61 -20.06 -3.95
C VAL A 12 0.53 -20.23 -2.96
N GLY A 13 1.48 -19.30 -3.01
CA GLY A 13 2.67 -19.27 -2.19
C GLY A 13 3.95 -19.66 -2.97
N PRO A 14 5.09 -19.80 -2.27
CA PRO A 14 5.30 -19.52 -0.84
C PRO A 14 5.00 -18.07 -0.43
N VAL A 15 4.88 -17.79 0.87
CA VAL A 15 4.50 -16.45 1.35
C VAL A 15 5.69 -15.54 1.70
N PHE A 16 6.87 -16.11 1.91
CA PHE A 16 8.09 -15.37 2.23
C PHE A 16 8.93 -15.09 0.98
N PRO A 17 9.56 -13.91 0.85
CA PRO A 17 10.32 -13.53 -0.34
C PRO A 17 11.38 -14.56 -0.78
N ASP A 18 12.19 -15.07 0.15
CA ASP A 18 13.22 -16.06 -0.19
C ASP A 18 12.60 -17.35 -0.74
N GLY A 19 11.51 -17.81 -0.11
CA GLY A 19 10.76 -18.98 -0.58
C GLY A 19 10.11 -18.75 -1.95
N ILE A 20 9.55 -17.56 -2.20
CA ILE A 20 9.01 -17.18 -3.50
C ILE A 20 10.09 -17.26 -4.56
N LYS A 21 11.24 -16.61 -4.30
CA LYS A 21 12.38 -16.57 -5.21
C LYS A 21 12.92 -17.98 -5.51
N THR A 22 13.17 -18.78 -4.48
CA THR A 22 13.60 -20.17 -4.65
C THR A 22 12.57 -20.96 -5.44
N PHE A 23 11.28 -20.77 -5.19
CA PHE A 23 10.26 -21.46 -5.95
C PHE A 23 10.30 -21.06 -7.43
N SER A 24 10.24 -19.76 -7.75
CA SER A 24 10.34 -19.23 -9.11
C SER A 24 11.57 -19.74 -9.87
N GLU A 25 12.73 -19.83 -9.21
CA GLU A 25 13.99 -20.27 -9.83
C GLU A 25 14.01 -21.77 -10.18
N PHE A 26 13.33 -22.61 -9.39
CA PHE A 26 13.40 -24.07 -9.50
C PHE A 26 12.10 -24.73 -9.98
N SER A 27 11.03 -23.97 -10.16
CA SER A 27 9.74 -24.47 -10.64
C SER A 27 9.54 -24.25 -12.14
N ASP A 28 9.23 -25.33 -12.86
CA ASP A 28 8.62 -25.29 -14.19
C ASP A 28 7.11 -25.48 -14.03
N LEU A 29 6.36 -24.39 -14.22
CA LEU A 29 4.92 -24.33 -14.01
C LEU A 29 4.10 -24.53 -15.30
N GLY A 30 4.77 -24.63 -16.46
CA GLY A 30 4.09 -24.66 -17.74
C GLY A 30 3.21 -23.41 -17.97
N LYS A 31 1.90 -23.53 -17.70
CA LYS A 31 0.92 -22.45 -17.82
C LYS A 31 0.36 -21.94 -16.50
N ALA A 32 0.68 -22.61 -15.39
CA ALA A 32 0.17 -22.23 -14.08
C ALA A 32 0.89 -20.98 -13.58
N LEU A 33 0.14 -20.13 -12.89
CA LEU A 33 0.69 -18.94 -12.23
C LEU A 33 1.08 -19.25 -10.78
N GLN A 34 2.14 -18.61 -10.31
CA GLN A 34 2.51 -18.56 -8.90
C GLN A 34 1.94 -17.28 -8.28
N VAL A 35 1.16 -17.40 -7.22
CA VAL A 35 0.58 -16.26 -6.51
C VAL A 35 1.35 -15.99 -5.23
N SER A 36 1.88 -14.77 -5.09
CA SER A 36 2.46 -14.24 -3.86
C SER A 36 1.42 -13.38 -3.12
N PRO A 37 0.76 -13.92 -2.09
CA PRO A 37 -0.34 -13.22 -1.43
C PRO A 37 0.11 -12.12 -0.46
N LEU A 38 1.32 -12.23 0.11
CA LEU A 38 1.72 -11.43 1.28
C LEU A 38 2.97 -10.57 1.08
N ALA A 39 3.91 -10.98 0.22
CA ALA A 39 5.19 -10.27 0.09
C ALA A 39 4.98 -8.86 -0.48
N ALA A 40 5.54 -7.85 0.19
CA ALA A 40 5.55 -6.45 -0.27
C ALA A 40 6.85 -6.10 -1.03
N SER A 41 7.56 -7.12 -1.53
CA SER A 41 8.78 -6.98 -2.34
C SER A 41 8.45 -6.37 -3.69
N MET A 42 9.42 -5.72 -4.33
CA MET A 42 9.25 -5.32 -5.72
C MET A 42 9.21 -6.58 -6.61
N PRO A 43 8.29 -6.69 -7.57
CA PRO A 43 8.26 -7.81 -8.52
C PRO A 43 9.60 -8.06 -9.24
N SER A 44 10.39 -7.00 -9.45
CA SER A 44 11.73 -7.08 -10.04
C SER A 44 12.76 -7.85 -9.23
N GLU A 45 12.50 -8.12 -7.95
CA GLU A 45 13.38 -8.93 -7.10
C GLU A 45 13.31 -10.42 -7.46
N PHE A 46 12.22 -10.86 -8.10
CA PHE A 46 11.98 -12.26 -8.46
C PHE A 46 12.34 -12.58 -9.91
N ASN A 47 12.18 -11.62 -10.83
CA ASN A 47 12.40 -11.82 -12.28
C ASN A 47 11.58 -12.98 -12.88
N ASP A 48 10.34 -13.12 -12.43
CA ASP A 48 9.44 -14.21 -12.79
C ASP A 48 8.22 -13.67 -13.57
N PRO A 49 8.05 -14.02 -14.86
CA PRO A 49 6.91 -13.59 -15.67
C PRO A 49 5.57 -14.26 -15.31
N ASP A 50 5.60 -15.35 -14.54
CA ASP A 50 4.43 -16.14 -14.13
C ASP A 50 4.03 -15.86 -12.68
N LEU A 51 4.77 -14.98 -11.99
CA LEU A 51 4.45 -14.53 -10.65
C LEU A 51 3.30 -13.51 -10.65
N VAL A 52 2.37 -13.66 -9.70
CA VAL A 52 1.30 -12.72 -9.39
C VAL A 52 1.51 -12.15 -8.00
N SER A 53 1.91 -10.88 -7.92
CA SER A 53 2.11 -10.16 -6.66
C SER A 53 0.81 -9.46 -6.24
N ILE A 54 0.18 -9.96 -5.17
CA ILE A 54 -1.09 -9.42 -4.65
C ILE A 54 -0.86 -8.18 -3.78
N ASN A 55 0.13 -8.23 -2.90
CA ASN A 55 0.42 -7.14 -1.99
C ASN A 55 1.29 -6.08 -2.66
N ASN A 56 1.04 -4.82 -2.34
CA ASN A 56 1.68 -3.71 -3.03
C ASN A 56 3.09 -3.42 -2.50
N SER A 57 3.98 -3.07 -3.41
CA SER A 57 5.35 -2.69 -3.10
C SER A 57 5.46 -1.22 -2.68
N ILE A 58 6.55 -0.87 -1.99
CA ILE A 58 6.74 0.47 -1.42
C ILE A 58 6.74 1.61 -2.47
N ASP A 59 7.14 1.32 -3.71
CA ASP A 59 7.09 2.25 -4.83
C ASP A 59 5.65 2.56 -5.24
N GLN A 60 4.75 1.57 -5.25
CA GLN A 60 3.33 1.77 -5.52
C GLN A 60 2.68 2.66 -4.45
N HIS A 61 3.05 2.46 -3.18
CA HIS A 61 2.64 3.34 -2.08
C HIS A 61 3.10 4.79 -2.28
N GLY A 62 4.33 4.98 -2.77
CA GLY A 62 4.90 6.29 -3.04
C GLY A 62 4.20 6.98 -4.22
N ARG A 63 3.96 6.21 -5.28
CA ARG A 63 3.22 6.66 -6.45
C ARG A 63 1.80 7.07 -6.10
N LYS A 64 1.07 6.31 -5.28
CA LYS A 64 -0.30 6.64 -4.85
C LYS A 64 -0.38 7.97 -4.10
N ILE A 65 0.60 8.26 -3.24
CA ILE A 65 0.69 9.57 -2.57
C ILE A 65 0.94 10.66 -3.59
N ALA A 66 1.86 10.46 -4.54
CA ALA A 66 2.16 11.43 -5.59
C ALA A 66 0.97 11.68 -6.53
N GLU A 67 0.22 10.64 -6.92
CA GLU A 67 -1.02 10.75 -7.71
C GLU A 67 -2.08 11.58 -7.00
N PHE A 68 -2.27 11.33 -5.69
CA PHE A 68 -3.18 12.14 -4.88
C PHE A 68 -2.73 13.60 -4.82
N ILE A 69 -1.44 13.86 -4.56
CA ILE A 69 -0.93 15.24 -4.48
C ILE A 69 -1.08 15.96 -5.83
N SER A 70 -0.68 15.30 -6.93
CA SER A 70 -0.75 15.88 -8.28
C SER A 70 -2.16 16.14 -8.77
N SER A 71 -3.14 15.32 -8.37
CA SER A 71 -4.53 15.49 -8.78
C SER A 71 -5.31 16.48 -7.91
N GLN A 72 -5.01 16.55 -6.60
CA GLN A 72 -5.82 17.32 -5.65
C GLN A 72 -5.30 18.72 -5.35
N TYR A 73 -4.01 18.98 -5.61
CA TYR A 73 -3.40 20.25 -5.21
C TYR A 73 -2.83 21.00 -6.40
N LYS A 74 -2.97 22.32 -6.36
CA LYS A 74 -2.28 23.23 -7.27
C LYS A 74 -0.90 23.58 -6.69
N PRO A 75 0.21 23.42 -7.44
CA PRO A 75 1.56 23.68 -6.94
C PRO A 75 1.77 25.05 -6.28
N GLU A 76 1.11 26.09 -6.79
CA GLU A 76 1.21 27.45 -6.27
C GLU A 76 0.53 27.65 -4.92
N LEU A 77 -0.44 26.79 -4.56
CA LEU A 77 -1.22 26.88 -3.31
C LEU A 77 -0.65 26.02 -2.17
N VAL A 78 0.41 25.26 -2.43
CA VAL A 78 1.01 24.36 -1.44
C VAL A 78 2.50 24.56 -1.26
N GLN A 79 2.98 24.20 -0.08
CA GLN A 79 4.38 24.04 0.25
C GLN A 79 4.62 22.56 0.59
N LEU A 80 5.49 21.88 -0.16
CA LEU A 80 5.81 20.47 0.08
C LEU A 80 7.10 20.35 0.89
N ILE A 81 7.02 19.64 2.01
CA ILE A 81 8.15 19.32 2.87
C ILE A 81 8.24 17.80 2.98
N LEU A 82 9.37 17.24 2.58
CA LEU A 82 9.64 15.81 2.65
C LEU A 82 10.66 15.54 3.75
N ILE A 83 10.20 14.90 4.82
CA ILE A 83 11.03 14.48 5.93
C ILE A 83 11.50 13.04 5.68
N ASN A 84 12.80 12.91 5.43
CA ASN A 84 13.49 11.66 5.15
C ASN A 84 14.73 11.56 6.05
N THR A 85 14.79 10.55 6.93
CA THR A 85 15.90 10.35 7.89
C THR A 85 17.24 10.02 7.22
N GLN A 86 17.26 9.80 5.89
CA GLN A 86 18.40 9.34 5.10
C GLN A 86 18.84 7.90 5.41
N ARG A 87 18.13 7.18 6.29
CA ARG A 87 18.27 5.72 6.42
C ARG A 87 17.81 5.05 5.13
N THR A 88 18.44 3.95 4.74
CA THR A 88 18.23 3.29 3.43
C THR A 88 16.76 3.05 3.09
N VAL A 89 15.97 2.53 4.03
CA VAL A 89 14.53 2.24 3.81
C VAL A 89 13.70 3.52 3.62
N ASP A 90 13.92 4.53 4.47
CA ASP A 90 13.20 5.81 4.43
C ASP A 90 13.56 6.61 3.17
N ALA A 91 14.84 6.53 2.75
CA ALA A 91 15.36 7.14 1.54
C ALA A 91 14.79 6.49 0.27
N ARG A 92 14.63 5.16 0.25
CA ARG A 92 13.97 4.45 -0.86
C ARG A 92 12.54 4.97 -1.04
N PHE A 93 11.75 5.00 0.02
CA PHE A 93 10.36 5.48 -0.07
C PHE A 93 10.27 6.96 -0.49
N SER A 94 11.14 7.81 0.08
CA SER A 94 11.30 9.21 -0.34
C SER A 94 11.58 9.34 -1.84
N ASN A 95 12.53 8.55 -2.36
CA ASN A 95 12.88 8.60 -3.77
C ASN A 95 11.72 8.19 -4.69
N TYR A 96 10.92 7.18 -4.32
CA TYR A 96 9.74 6.80 -5.10
C TYR A 96 8.69 7.90 -5.15
N ILE A 97 8.42 8.56 -4.02
CA ILE A 97 7.49 9.70 -3.97
C ILE A 97 8.02 10.83 -4.87
N LYS A 98 9.29 11.22 -4.71
CA LYS A 98 9.89 12.32 -5.49
C LYS A 98 9.83 12.05 -7.00
N ARG A 99 10.28 10.86 -7.42
CA ARG A 99 10.28 10.47 -8.84
C ARG A 99 8.86 10.49 -9.42
N SER A 100 7.91 9.89 -8.71
CA SER A 100 6.51 9.85 -9.15
C SER A 100 5.90 11.25 -9.23
N LEU A 101 6.19 12.13 -8.26
CA LEU A 101 5.67 13.49 -8.26
C LEU A 101 6.26 14.33 -9.41
N ILE A 102 7.55 14.16 -9.70
CA ILE A 102 8.23 14.79 -10.84
C ILE A 102 7.59 14.34 -12.15
N GLU A 103 7.44 13.02 -12.34
CA GLU A 103 6.83 12.41 -13.53
C GLU A 103 5.39 12.91 -13.75
N LEU A 104 4.55 12.83 -12.72
CA LEU A 104 3.11 13.13 -12.81
C LEU A 104 2.81 14.62 -12.94
N SER A 105 3.67 15.49 -12.39
CA SER A 105 3.43 16.95 -12.41
C SER A 105 4.25 17.71 -13.44
N GLY A 106 5.23 17.07 -14.09
CA GLY A 106 6.21 17.74 -14.92
C GLY A 106 7.10 18.69 -14.11
N SER A 107 7.58 18.24 -12.94
CA SER A 107 8.45 19.00 -12.03
C SER A 107 7.87 20.31 -11.46
N LYS A 108 6.54 20.49 -11.48
CA LYS A 108 5.91 21.74 -11.00
C LYS A 108 5.93 21.88 -9.47
N PHE A 109 5.96 20.77 -8.74
CA PHE A 109 6.04 20.80 -7.28
C PHE A 109 7.48 20.94 -6.80
N ARG A 110 7.78 22.02 -6.08
CA ARG A 110 9.05 22.18 -5.37
C ARG A 110 9.02 21.43 -4.04
N ILE A 111 9.92 20.47 -3.88
CA ILE A 111 10.06 19.66 -2.66
C ILE A 111 11.19 20.21 -1.80
N ILE A 112 10.91 20.51 -0.53
CA ILE A 112 11.93 20.86 0.46
C ILE A 112 12.24 19.61 1.28
N GLU A 113 13.44 19.05 1.13
CA GLU A 113 13.86 17.87 1.89
C GLU A 113 14.50 18.26 3.23
N ARG A 114 14.10 17.58 4.30
CA ARG A 114 14.69 17.74 5.64
C ARG A 114 14.96 16.38 6.29
N PRO A 115 16.03 16.25 7.09
CA PRO A 115 16.34 15.00 7.78
C PRO A 115 15.39 14.70 8.97
N ASN A 116 14.78 15.74 9.53
CA ASN A 116 13.93 15.67 10.71
C ASN A 116 13.01 16.90 10.79
N ALA A 117 12.16 16.97 11.82
CA ALA A 117 11.26 18.09 12.07
C ALA A 117 11.91 19.27 12.84
N ILE A 118 13.21 19.22 13.13
CA ILE A 118 13.91 20.29 13.86
C ILE A 118 14.01 21.53 12.97
N GLY A 119 13.51 22.65 13.47
CA GLY A 119 13.45 23.93 12.74
C GLY A 119 12.55 23.88 11.51
N ILE A 120 11.60 22.94 11.42
CA ILE A 120 10.72 22.80 10.26
C ILE A 120 9.85 24.04 10.03
N GLU A 121 9.54 24.80 11.09
CA GLU A 121 8.78 26.06 11.03
C GLU A 121 9.35 27.10 10.06
N GLY A 122 10.67 27.11 9.86
CA GLY A 122 11.35 28.01 8.91
C GLY A 122 11.07 27.68 7.44
N TYR A 123 10.51 26.51 7.16
CA TYR A 123 10.18 26.02 5.82
C TYR A 123 8.68 25.93 5.58
N LEU A 124 7.87 26.18 6.61
CA LEU A 124 6.41 26.19 6.50
C LEU A 124 5.92 27.56 6.03
N SER A 125 4.96 27.56 5.12
CA SER A 125 4.23 28.75 4.68
C SER A 125 3.09 29.09 5.63
N THR A 126 2.90 30.38 5.93
CA THR A 126 1.72 30.90 6.64
C THR A 126 0.55 31.22 5.71
N THR A 127 0.76 31.24 4.40
CA THR A 127 -0.26 31.61 3.40
C THR A 127 -0.73 30.41 2.56
N LYS A 128 0.10 29.37 2.44
CA LYS A 128 -0.18 28.13 1.70
C LYS A 128 -0.48 26.97 2.63
N SER A 129 -1.13 25.93 2.10
CA SER A 129 -1.19 24.64 2.81
C SER A 129 0.18 23.96 2.79
N ASN A 130 0.60 23.42 3.92
CA ASN A 130 1.86 22.72 4.07
C ASN A 130 1.60 21.22 4.00
N LEU A 131 2.03 20.60 2.92
CA LEU A 131 1.97 19.15 2.74
C LEU A 131 3.29 18.58 3.28
N VAL A 132 3.23 17.98 4.45
CA VAL A 132 4.38 17.35 5.09
C VAL A 132 4.31 15.85 4.85
N LEU A 133 5.36 15.29 4.27
CA LEU A 133 5.47 13.86 3.99
C LEU A 133 6.56 13.31 4.91
N ILE A 134 6.24 12.28 5.70
CA ILE A 134 7.23 11.58 6.53
C ILE A 134 7.39 10.16 6.02
N THR A 135 8.60 9.82 5.61
CA THR A 135 8.89 8.52 4.99
C THR A 135 9.36 7.45 5.97
N SER A 136 9.51 7.79 7.25
CA SER A 136 9.92 6.85 8.29
C SER A 136 8.73 6.13 8.91
N SER A 137 8.95 4.91 9.39
CA SER A 137 8.03 4.19 10.29
C SER A 137 8.60 3.98 11.70
N ASP A 138 9.77 4.54 11.98
CA ASP A 138 10.47 4.41 13.25
C ASP A 138 9.76 5.18 14.38
N ARG A 139 9.32 4.48 15.42
CA ARG A 139 8.55 5.06 16.53
C ARG A 139 9.28 6.22 17.23
N ALA A 140 10.58 6.07 17.49
CA ALA A 140 11.37 7.05 18.21
C ALA A 140 11.53 8.35 17.40
N PHE A 141 11.56 8.23 16.08
CA PHE A 141 11.55 9.37 15.16
C PHE A 141 10.15 10.01 15.03
N LEU A 142 9.11 9.19 14.90
CA LEU A 142 7.76 9.66 14.58
C LEU A 142 7.10 10.48 15.67
N LEU A 143 7.17 10.02 16.92
CA LEU A 143 6.50 10.68 18.05
C LEU A 143 6.90 12.16 18.19
N PRO A 144 8.20 12.51 18.31
CA PRO A 144 8.59 13.92 18.42
C PRO A 144 8.29 14.73 17.15
N ALA A 145 8.37 14.12 15.96
CA ALA A 145 8.04 14.80 14.71
C ALA A 145 6.55 15.16 14.64
N ILE A 146 5.66 14.22 14.96
CA ILE A 146 4.21 14.43 14.97
C ILE A 146 3.82 15.45 16.04
N ASP A 147 4.42 15.39 17.22
CA ASP A 147 4.16 16.36 18.31
C ASP A 147 4.54 17.78 17.91
N LYS A 148 5.70 17.95 17.26
CA LYS A 148 6.15 19.23 16.72
C LYS A 148 5.17 19.74 15.66
N LEU A 149 4.77 18.91 14.70
CA LEU A 149 3.82 19.29 13.64
C LEU A 149 2.45 19.66 14.23
N TYR A 150 1.93 18.88 15.18
CA TYR A 150 0.67 19.14 15.85
C TYR A 150 0.69 20.49 16.58
N LYS A 151 1.77 20.79 17.31
CA LYS A 151 1.97 22.09 17.96
C LYS A 151 1.96 23.24 16.94
N LEU A 152 2.68 23.10 15.82
CA LEU A 152 2.75 24.13 14.77
C LEU A 152 1.40 24.34 14.07
N ARG A 153 0.65 23.25 13.83
CA ARG A 153 -0.71 23.31 13.27
C ARG A 153 -1.65 24.12 14.15
N ASN A 154 -1.54 23.99 15.47
CA ASN A 154 -2.37 24.73 16.44
C ASN A 154 -1.93 26.18 16.65
N GLN A 155 -0.92 26.66 15.91
CA GLN A 155 -0.52 28.06 15.90
C GLN A 155 -1.11 28.75 14.66
N LYS A 156 -0.31 28.83 13.59
CA LYS A 156 -0.64 29.61 12.38
C LYS A 156 -0.51 28.83 11.08
N TYR A 157 -0.10 27.57 11.14
CA TYR A 157 0.21 26.77 9.95
C TYR A 157 -0.93 25.83 9.58
N ARG A 158 -1.33 25.83 8.30
CA ARG A 158 -2.19 24.79 7.74
C ARG A 158 -1.30 23.61 7.37
N ILE A 159 -1.39 22.49 8.11
CA ILE A 159 -0.53 21.32 7.90
C ILE A 159 -1.41 20.12 7.57
N GLU A 160 -1.05 19.43 6.49
CA GLU A 160 -1.57 18.12 6.12
C GLU A 160 -0.41 17.12 6.08
N LEU A 161 -0.61 15.95 6.70
CA LEU A 161 0.44 14.95 6.85
C LEU A 161 0.21 13.75 5.93
N PHE A 162 1.26 13.30 5.25
CA PHE A 162 1.29 12.00 4.57
C PHE A 162 2.32 11.09 5.24
N GLY A 163 1.89 9.88 5.55
CA GLY A 163 2.69 8.92 6.32
C GLY A 163 3.17 7.72 5.53
N HIS A 164 4.16 7.02 6.10
CA HIS A 164 4.58 5.71 5.63
C HIS A 164 3.43 4.68 5.78
N PRO A 165 3.25 3.73 4.84
CA PRO A 165 2.15 2.75 4.89
C PRO A 165 2.06 1.96 6.21
N ASN A 166 3.20 1.61 6.80
CA ASN A 166 3.25 0.93 8.11
C ASN A 166 2.57 1.71 9.26
N TRP A 167 2.30 3.00 9.11
CA TRP A 167 1.56 3.76 10.12
C TRP A 167 0.12 3.26 10.32
N MET A 168 -0.44 2.56 9.33
CA MET A 168 -1.71 1.84 9.50
C MET A 168 -1.70 0.89 10.71
N LYS A 169 -0.57 0.23 10.97
CA LYS A 169 -0.42 -0.72 12.08
C LYS A 169 0.16 -0.08 13.34
N ALA A 170 0.48 1.22 13.30
CA ALA A 170 1.15 1.93 14.39
C ALA A 170 0.16 2.42 15.46
N ARG A 171 -0.27 1.49 16.34
CA ARG A 171 -1.21 1.76 17.46
C ARG A 171 -0.73 2.82 18.46
N TYR A 172 0.55 3.18 18.44
CA TYR A 172 1.13 4.21 19.30
C TYR A 172 0.90 5.64 18.78
N LEU A 173 0.38 5.81 17.56
CA LEU A 173 0.04 7.12 17.01
C LEU A 173 -1.30 7.58 17.59
N SER A 174 -1.34 8.79 18.16
CA SER A 174 -2.56 9.38 18.73
C SER A 174 -3.57 9.71 17.62
N PRO A 175 -4.76 9.07 17.59
CA PRO A 175 -5.77 9.37 16.57
C PRO A 175 -6.18 10.85 16.55
N GLU A 176 -6.17 11.53 17.70
CA GLU A 176 -6.47 12.95 17.82
C GLU A 176 -5.47 13.80 17.04
N LYS A 177 -4.16 13.58 17.26
CA LYS A 177 -3.09 14.30 16.56
C LYS A 177 -3.12 13.99 15.07
N MET A 178 -3.31 12.72 14.71
CA MET A 178 -3.35 12.28 13.31
C MET A 178 -4.54 12.90 12.57
N GLN A 179 -5.71 12.95 13.19
CA GLN A 179 -6.89 13.61 12.63
C GLN A 179 -6.70 15.13 12.51
N ALA A 180 -6.15 15.78 13.54
CA ALA A 180 -5.92 17.23 13.51
C ALA A 180 -4.91 17.67 12.43
N LEU A 181 -3.97 16.78 12.09
CA LEU A 181 -3.01 16.92 11.00
C LEU A 181 -3.54 16.44 9.64
N ASN A 182 -4.84 16.11 9.54
CA ASN A 182 -5.49 15.60 8.33
C ASN A 182 -4.68 14.44 7.69
N THR A 183 -4.18 13.54 8.53
CA THR A 183 -3.15 12.58 8.13
C THR A 183 -3.69 11.56 7.15
N ARG A 184 -2.97 11.35 6.04
CA ARG A 184 -3.27 10.36 5.01
C ARG A 184 -2.17 9.31 4.89
N ILE A 185 -2.56 8.06 4.70
CA ILE A 185 -1.64 6.90 4.61
C ILE A 185 -2.14 6.02 3.47
N SER A 186 -1.24 5.61 2.56
CA SER A 186 -1.59 4.63 1.52
C SER A 186 -1.64 3.22 2.10
N ALA A 187 -2.57 2.40 1.63
CA ALA A 187 -2.83 1.07 2.21
C ALA A 187 -3.25 0.04 1.17
N SER A 188 -2.74 -1.19 1.32
CA SER A 188 -3.12 -2.38 0.54
C SER A 188 -4.14 -3.27 1.25
N TYR A 189 -4.65 -2.82 2.39
CA TYR A 189 -5.59 -3.57 3.22
C TYR A 189 -6.49 -2.63 4.02
N PHE A 190 -7.79 -2.78 3.89
CA PHE A 190 -8.77 -2.11 4.75
C PHE A 190 -10.07 -2.92 4.74
N VAL A 191 -10.60 -3.23 5.92
CA VAL A 191 -11.85 -3.98 6.05
C VAL A 191 -12.94 -3.08 6.61
N ASN A 192 -14.03 -2.93 5.87
CA ASN A 192 -15.22 -2.26 6.34
C ASN A 192 -16.13 -3.24 7.09
N TYR A 193 -15.94 -3.37 8.41
CA TYR A 193 -16.76 -4.25 9.27
C TYR A 193 -18.25 -3.87 9.32
N LYS A 194 -18.66 -2.73 8.77
CA LYS A 194 -20.08 -2.36 8.64
C LYS A 194 -20.74 -2.95 7.39
N ALA A 195 -19.95 -3.36 6.39
CA ALA A 195 -20.47 -3.92 5.14
C ALA A 195 -21.05 -5.34 5.32
N GLN A 196 -22.11 -5.65 4.58
CA GLN A 196 -22.84 -6.91 4.76
C GLN A 196 -22.01 -8.14 4.34
N ASN A 197 -21.27 -8.05 3.25
CA ASN A 197 -20.37 -9.12 2.79
C ASN A 197 -19.28 -9.43 3.83
N VAL A 198 -18.70 -8.41 4.46
CA VAL A 198 -17.71 -8.56 5.55
C VAL A 198 -18.36 -9.19 6.78
N LYS A 199 -19.55 -8.74 7.20
CA LYS A 199 -20.29 -9.35 8.32
C LYS A 199 -20.56 -10.84 8.09
N ASN A 200 -20.99 -11.19 6.88
CA ASN A 200 -21.24 -12.58 6.50
C ASN A 200 -19.96 -13.43 6.52
N PHE A 201 -18.85 -12.90 6.00
CA PHE A 201 -17.56 -13.58 6.05
C PHE A 201 -17.11 -13.81 7.49
N VAL A 202 -17.16 -12.78 8.33
CA VAL A 202 -16.77 -12.88 9.75
C VAL A 202 -17.61 -13.90 10.50
N ALA A 203 -18.94 -13.90 10.31
CA ALA A 203 -19.83 -14.88 10.93
C ALA A 203 -19.46 -16.32 10.52
N ARG A 204 -19.34 -16.58 9.21
CA ARG A 204 -18.97 -17.90 8.69
C ARG A 204 -17.59 -18.36 9.17
N TYR A 205 -16.62 -17.44 9.23
CA TYR A 205 -15.28 -17.75 9.70
C TYR A 205 -15.28 -18.15 11.19
N ARG A 206 -16.09 -17.48 12.01
CA ARG A 206 -16.26 -17.84 13.43
C ARG A 206 -16.97 -19.18 13.59
N ASP A 207 -18.01 -19.44 12.81
CA ASP A 207 -18.75 -20.70 12.86
C ASP A 207 -17.87 -21.89 12.48
N GLU A 208 -17.00 -21.72 11.48
CA GLU A 208 -16.10 -22.78 10.99
C GLU A 208 -14.86 -22.97 11.90
N PHE A 209 -14.20 -21.88 12.31
CA PHE A 209 -12.88 -21.96 12.95
C PHE A 209 -12.88 -21.58 14.44
N GLY A 210 -13.99 -21.10 14.99
CA GLY A 210 -14.11 -20.72 16.40
C GLY A 210 -13.30 -19.50 16.83
N LEU A 211 -12.82 -18.67 15.90
CA LEU A 211 -11.98 -17.50 16.18
C LEU A 211 -12.20 -16.34 15.19
N GLU A 212 -11.69 -15.15 15.52
CA GLU A 212 -11.79 -13.96 14.67
C GLU A 212 -10.88 -14.03 13.43
N PRO A 213 -11.36 -13.65 12.24
CA PRO A 213 -10.50 -13.60 11.06
C PRO A 213 -9.39 -12.56 11.22
N SER A 214 -8.18 -12.97 10.92
CA SER A 214 -7.00 -12.10 10.86
C SER A 214 -6.89 -11.40 9.50
N GLU A 215 -5.98 -10.43 9.37
CA GLU A 215 -5.60 -9.86 8.06
C GLU A 215 -5.27 -10.95 7.03
N TYR A 216 -4.60 -12.03 7.46
CA TYR A 216 -4.23 -13.14 6.60
C TYR A 216 -5.45 -13.98 6.19
N SER A 217 -6.46 -14.09 7.05
CA SER A 217 -7.72 -14.77 6.74
C SER A 217 -8.47 -14.06 5.61
N PHE A 218 -8.56 -12.72 5.68
CA PHE A 218 -9.16 -11.91 4.61
C PHE A 218 -8.36 -12.00 3.30
N LYS A 219 -7.02 -11.84 3.37
CA LYS A 219 -6.15 -11.92 2.20
C LYS A 219 -6.21 -13.28 1.51
N GLY A 220 -6.17 -14.36 2.30
CA GLY A 220 -6.30 -15.72 1.79
C GLY A 220 -7.66 -15.96 1.14
N PHE A 221 -8.75 -15.53 1.78
CA PHE A 221 -10.09 -15.64 1.24
C PHE A 221 -10.24 -14.89 -0.10
N ASP A 222 -9.91 -13.59 -0.13
CA ASP A 222 -10.05 -12.78 -1.35
C ASP A 222 -9.17 -13.32 -2.49
N THR A 223 -7.95 -13.78 -2.18
CA THR A 223 -7.06 -14.41 -3.16
C THR A 223 -7.69 -15.68 -3.73
N ALA A 224 -8.10 -16.61 -2.88
CA ALA A 224 -8.69 -17.88 -3.34
C ALA A 224 -10.00 -17.66 -4.11
N TYR A 225 -10.85 -16.76 -3.62
CA TYR A 225 -12.14 -16.46 -4.24
C TYR A 225 -11.96 -15.83 -5.63
N TYR A 226 -11.05 -14.86 -5.77
CA TYR A 226 -10.76 -14.23 -7.05
C TYR A 226 -10.29 -15.24 -8.10
N PHE A 227 -9.25 -16.03 -7.78
CA PHE A 227 -8.73 -17.00 -8.73
C PHE A 227 -9.70 -18.16 -8.98
N GLY A 228 -10.46 -18.58 -7.97
CA GLY A 228 -11.52 -19.58 -8.12
C GLY A 228 -12.58 -19.14 -9.12
N LEU A 229 -13.03 -17.88 -9.05
CA LEU A 229 -13.97 -17.30 -10.02
C LEU A 229 -13.38 -17.25 -11.44
N LEU A 230 -12.11 -16.90 -11.58
CA LEU A 230 -11.46 -16.87 -12.89
C LEU A 230 -11.32 -18.27 -13.49
N ILE A 231 -10.93 -19.26 -12.69
CA ILE A 231 -10.80 -20.65 -13.13
C ILE A 231 -12.18 -21.22 -13.49
N GLU A 232 -13.21 -20.95 -12.68
CA GLU A 232 -14.58 -21.39 -12.99
C GLU A 232 -15.10 -20.78 -14.30
N LYS A 233 -14.81 -19.50 -14.55
CA LYS A 233 -15.29 -18.78 -15.74
C LYS A 233 -14.49 -19.05 -17.01
N TYR A 234 -13.18 -19.28 -16.90
CA TYR A 234 -12.26 -19.32 -18.04
C TYR A 234 -11.42 -20.60 -18.15
N ASP A 235 -11.56 -21.54 -17.20
CA ASP A 235 -10.80 -22.78 -17.15
C ASP A 235 -9.28 -22.49 -17.28
N LYS A 236 -8.56 -23.27 -18.09
CA LYS A 236 -7.11 -23.12 -18.36
C LYS A 236 -6.70 -21.78 -18.98
N GLN A 237 -7.63 -20.93 -19.40
CA GLN A 237 -7.33 -19.59 -19.95
C GLN A 237 -7.38 -18.48 -18.90
N TYR A 238 -7.63 -18.79 -17.63
CA TYR A 238 -7.79 -17.79 -16.56
C TYR A 238 -6.66 -16.73 -16.52
N ALA A 239 -5.41 -17.15 -16.79
CA ALA A 239 -4.22 -16.30 -16.83
C ALA A 239 -4.39 -15.08 -17.77
N ASP A 240 -5.06 -15.25 -18.90
CA ASP A 240 -5.25 -14.21 -19.93
C ASP A 240 -6.31 -13.15 -19.55
N TYR A 241 -7.03 -13.38 -18.46
CA TYR A 241 -8.10 -12.52 -17.97
C TYR A 241 -7.74 -11.76 -16.68
N LEU A 242 -6.58 -12.01 -16.07
CA LEU A 242 -6.15 -11.31 -14.84
C LEU A 242 -6.14 -9.78 -15.00
N VAL A 243 -5.73 -9.28 -16.16
CA VAL A 243 -5.67 -7.83 -16.44
C VAL A 243 -7.00 -7.25 -16.91
N LYS A 244 -7.99 -8.11 -17.23
CA LYS A 244 -9.30 -7.71 -17.76
C LYS A 244 -10.37 -7.66 -16.68
N GLU A 245 -10.25 -8.51 -15.66
CA GLU A 245 -11.20 -8.61 -14.57
C GLU A 245 -10.75 -7.76 -13.38
N ILE A 246 -11.70 -7.00 -12.83
CA ILE A 246 -11.50 -6.22 -11.61
C ILE A 246 -12.31 -6.89 -10.52
N TYR A 247 -11.66 -7.21 -9.41
CA TYR A 247 -12.33 -7.82 -8.27
C TYR A 247 -12.33 -6.86 -7.08
N THR A 248 -13.52 -6.55 -6.57
CA THR A 248 -13.69 -5.80 -5.32
C THR A 248 -13.85 -6.79 -4.17
N GLY A 249 -12.76 -7.03 -3.45
CA GLY A 249 -12.72 -7.94 -2.31
C GLY A 249 -13.24 -7.35 -1.01
N LEU A 250 -13.17 -8.15 0.04
CA LEU A 250 -13.48 -7.74 1.41
C LEU A 250 -12.45 -6.74 1.97
N HIS A 251 -11.19 -6.85 1.53
CA HIS A 251 -10.09 -6.04 2.09
C HIS A 251 -9.37 -5.12 1.09
N ASN A 252 -9.44 -5.40 -0.21
CA ASN A 252 -8.78 -4.61 -1.26
C ASN A 252 -9.44 -4.86 -2.63
N GLU A 253 -9.16 -4.00 -3.60
CA GLU A 253 -9.41 -4.27 -5.01
C GLU A 253 -8.23 -5.06 -5.61
N PHE A 254 -8.52 -6.04 -6.45
CA PHE A 254 -7.52 -6.64 -7.33
C PHE A 254 -7.71 -6.11 -8.75
N ARG A 255 -6.67 -5.40 -9.20
CA ARG A 255 -6.55 -4.83 -10.53
C ARG A 255 -5.13 -5.07 -11.00
N PHE A 256 -4.93 -6.02 -11.90
CA PHE A 256 -3.59 -6.39 -12.32
C PHE A 256 -3.12 -5.62 -13.54
N VAL A 257 -1.81 -5.37 -13.56
CA VAL A 257 -1.05 -5.05 -14.77
C VAL A 257 0.02 -6.11 -14.95
N LYS A 258 0.34 -6.45 -16.20
CA LYS A 258 1.39 -7.41 -16.54
C LYS A 258 2.66 -6.68 -16.95
N ASP A 259 3.76 -7.06 -16.34
CA ASP A 259 5.11 -6.78 -16.82
C ASP A 259 5.65 -8.06 -17.49
N PRO A 260 6.16 -8.00 -18.73
CA PRO A 260 6.66 -9.20 -19.42
C PRO A 260 7.82 -9.92 -18.71
N LYS A 261 8.55 -9.23 -17.83
CA LYS A 261 9.70 -9.77 -17.10
C LYS A 261 9.38 -10.08 -15.64
N TYR A 262 8.47 -9.33 -15.04
CA TYR A 262 8.19 -9.38 -13.59
C TYR A 262 6.81 -9.92 -13.23
N GLY A 263 6.05 -10.36 -14.24
CA GLY A 263 4.75 -10.97 -14.06
C GLY A 263 3.66 -9.95 -13.74
N TYR A 264 2.64 -10.40 -13.04
CA TYR A 264 1.47 -9.60 -12.71
C TYR A 264 1.66 -8.93 -11.35
N ARG A 265 1.27 -7.66 -11.26
CA ARG A 265 1.21 -6.95 -9.98
C ARG A 265 -0.15 -6.31 -9.80
N ASN A 266 -0.70 -6.47 -8.60
CA ASN A 266 -1.90 -5.74 -8.21
C ASN A 266 -1.57 -4.24 -8.12
N THR A 267 -2.48 -3.41 -8.60
CA THR A 267 -2.42 -1.94 -8.55
C THR A 267 -3.52 -1.35 -7.67
N GLY A 268 -4.43 -2.19 -7.16
CA GLY A 268 -5.44 -1.81 -6.19
C GLY A 268 -4.79 -1.34 -4.89
N LEU A 269 -4.83 -0.03 -4.66
CA LEU A 269 -4.28 0.61 -3.47
C LEU A 269 -5.17 1.77 -3.04
N MET A 270 -5.42 1.86 -1.75
CA MET A 270 -6.26 2.89 -1.15
C MET A 270 -5.41 4.02 -0.55
N LEU A 271 -6.03 5.18 -0.39
CA LEU A 271 -5.54 6.21 0.51
C LEU A 271 -6.52 6.29 1.67
N LEU A 272 -6.05 6.14 2.90
CA LEU A 272 -6.86 6.25 4.10
C LEU A 272 -6.58 7.58 4.81
N ARG A 273 -7.57 8.09 5.53
CA ARG A 273 -7.47 9.28 6.37
C ARG A 273 -8.11 9.03 7.72
N TYR A 274 -7.56 9.62 8.78
CA TYR A 274 -8.21 9.65 10.09
C TYR A 274 -9.49 10.50 10.07
N GLN A 275 -10.63 9.88 10.35
CA GLN A 275 -11.95 10.49 10.49
C GLN A 275 -12.69 9.82 11.65
N ASN A 276 -13.27 10.63 12.55
CA ASN A 276 -13.86 10.15 13.80
C ASN A 276 -12.90 9.23 14.58
N PHE A 277 -11.62 9.59 14.61
CA PHE A 277 -10.55 8.86 15.29
C PHE A 277 -10.24 7.46 14.71
N GLU A 278 -10.79 7.11 13.55
CA GLU A 278 -10.54 5.86 12.83
C GLU A 278 -9.99 6.12 11.43
N LEU A 279 -9.22 5.19 10.87
CA LEU A 279 -8.82 5.25 9.47
C LEU A 279 -10.00 4.89 8.57
N GLN A 280 -10.30 5.76 7.61
CA GLN A 280 -11.36 5.57 6.63
C GLN A 280 -10.84 5.85 5.21
N PRO A 281 -11.30 5.13 4.17
CA PRO A 281 -10.92 5.41 2.79
C PRO A 281 -11.26 6.83 2.36
N VAL A 282 -10.31 7.49 1.70
CA VAL A 282 -10.53 8.76 1.02
C VAL A 282 -11.31 8.46 -0.27
N LYS A 283 -12.48 9.09 -0.41
CA LYS A 283 -13.30 9.03 -1.63
C LYS A 283 -12.77 9.96 -2.70
#